data_AF-A0A1J4VFK6-F1
#
_entry.id   AF-A0A1J4VFK6-F1
#
_cell.length_a   1.000
_cell.length_b   1.000
_cell.length_c   1.000
_cell.angle_alpha   90.00
_cell.angle_beta   90.00
_cell.angle_gamma   90.00
#
_symmetry.space_group_name_H-M   'P 1'
#
loop_
_entity.id
_entity.type
_entity.pdbx_description
1 polymer ?
#
loop_
_entity_poly.entity_id
_entity_poly.type
_entity_poly.pdbx_seq_one_letter_code
_entity_poly.pdbx_strand_id
1 'polypeptide(L)'
;MERISNVSVLGVDLTQSKLTVWRKKHDSGRIIDVLTTFFVVKNTQIKDMHSNTLYLTSIKPKDRVTVDFVKEKDGRFIASNVVMVAKLHGRR
;
A
#
# COMPACT_ATOMS: atom_id res chain seq x y z
N MET A 1 11.17 4.15 -10.13
CA MET A 1 10.10 3.43 -9.40
C MET A 1 10.54 3.30 -7.97
N GLU A 2 9.67 3.60 -7.01
CA GLU A 2 9.96 3.58 -5.57
C GLU A 2 9.24 2.40 -4.90
N ARG A 3 9.76 1.95 -3.75
CA ARG A 3 9.19 0.84 -2.97
C ARG A 3 9.07 1.24 -1.50
N ILE A 4 7.93 0.91 -0.90
CA ILE A 4 7.72 0.94 0.54
C ILE A 4 7.35 -0.46 0.98
N SER A 5 8.12 -1.04 1.91
CA SER A 5 7.98 -2.43 2.33
C SER A 5 7.37 -2.56 3.71
N ASN A 6 6.58 -3.63 3.90
CA ASN A 6 6.07 -4.07 5.20
C ASN A 6 5.37 -2.96 6.01
N VAL A 7 4.49 -2.20 5.37
CA VAL A 7 3.72 -1.12 5.99
C VAL A 7 2.29 -1.55 6.29
N SER A 8 1.74 -0.98 7.37
CA SER A 8 0.36 -1.26 7.78
C SER A 8 -0.61 -0.47 6.92
N VAL A 9 -1.62 -1.17 6.39
CA VAL A 9 -2.78 -0.56 5.75
C VAL A 9 -3.64 0.11 6.82
N LEU A 10 -3.98 1.37 6.60
CA LEU A 10 -4.90 2.13 7.44
C LEU A 10 -6.32 2.07 6.88
N GLY A 11 -6.44 2.19 5.56
CA GLY A 11 -7.74 2.26 4.90
C GLY A 11 -7.66 1.83 3.44
N VAL A 12 -8.78 1.31 2.95
CA VAL A 12 -8.98 0.97 1.54
C VAL A 12 -10.29 1.61 1.11
N ASP A 13 -10.24 2.48 0.12
CA ASP A 13 -11.42 3.06 -0.52
C ASP A 13 -11.60 2.42 -1.89
N LEU A 14 -12.59 1.53 -1.99
CA LEU A 14 -12.87 0.78 -3.21
C LEU A 14 -13.55 1.65 -4.27
N THR A 15 -14.27 2.71 -3.88
CA THR A 15 -14.98 3.59 -4.81
C THR A 15 -13.99 4.46 -5.59
N GLN A 16 -12.93 4.92 -4.91
CA GLN A 16 -11.89 5.74 -5.52
C GLN A 16 -10.63 4.95 -5.88
N SER A 17 -10.65 3.62 -5.66
CA SER A 17 -9.49 2.73 -5.83
C SER A 17 -8.24 3.25 -5.13
N LYS A 18 -8.34 3.55 -3.83
CA LYS A 18 -7.25 4.08 -3.01
C LYS A 18 -6.83 3.11 -1.91
N LEU A 19 -5.53 3.05 -1.67
CA LEU A 19 -4.91 2.33 -0.58
C LEU A 19 -4.12 3.31 0.29
N THR A 20 -4.54 3.49 1.54
CA THR A 20 -3.86 4.37 2.49
C THR A 20 -3.06 3.54 3.47
N VAL A 21 -1.78 3.87 3.63
CA VAL A 21 -0.87 3.21 4.56
C VAL A 21 -0.25 4.20 5.53
N TRP A 22 0.21 3.66 6.65
CA TRP A 22 1.05 4.37 7.60
C TRP A 22 2.52 3.99 7.37
N ARG A 23 3.41 4.98 7.22
CA ARG A 23 4.85 4.74 7.08
C ARG A 23 5.69 5.73 7.89
N LYS A 24 6.88 5.28 8.27
CA LYS A 24 7.94 6.15 8.79
C LYS A 24 8.69 6.79 7.63
N LYS A 25 8.88 8.11 7.69
CA LYS A 25 9.68 8.87 6.74
C LYS A 25 10.81 9.56 7.50
N HIS A 26 12.02 9.50 6.93
CA HIS A 26 13.12 10.36 7.36
C HIS A 26 12.95 11.74 6.72
N ASP A 27 12.85 12.76 7.55
CA ASP A 27 12.73 14.15 7.13
C ASP A 27 13.63 15.01 8.03
N SER A 28 14.61 15.69 7.44
CA SER A 28 15.52 16.61 8.14
C SER A 28 16.15 16.02 9.42
N GLY A 29 16.59 14.76 9.37
CA GLY A 29 17.22 14.06 10.50
C GLY A 29 16.26 13.50 11.55
N ARG A 30 14.94 13.63 11.36
CA ARG A 30 13.91 13.07 12.23
C ARG A 30 13.13 11.96 11.54
N ILE A 31 12.68 10.99 12.31
CA ILE A 31 11.74 9.97 11.85
C ILE A 31 10.34 10.44 12.23
N ILE A 32 9.52 10.72 11.22
CA ILE A 32 8.12 11.12 11.41
C ILE A 32 7.20 10.06 10.82
N ASP A 33 6.01 9.96 11.41
CA ASP A 33 4.95 9.10 10.93
C ASP A 33 4.11 9.85 9.90
N VAL A 34 3.93 9.25 8.72
CA VAL A 34 3.26 9.89 7.60
C VAL A 34 2.23 8.94 7.00
N LEU A 35 1.07 9.50 6.68
CA LEU A 35 0.08 8.83 5.87
C LEU A 35 0.44 8.98 4.40
N THR A 36 0.37 7.89 3.65
CA THR A 36 0.57 7.91 2.20
C THR A 36 -0.57 7.17 1.54
N THR A 37 -1.24 7.85 0.61
CA THR A 37 -2.37 7.30 -0.16
C THR A 37 -1.91 6.99 -1.57
N PHE A 38 -2.08 5.74 -1.99
CA PHE A 38 -1.80 5.28 -3.33
C PHE A 38 -3.09 5.12 -4.12
N PHE A 39 -3.07 5.58 -5.37
CA PHE A 39 -4.09 5.24 -6.36
C PHE A 39 -3.75 3.89 -6.97
N VAL A 40 -4.70 2.97 -6.88
CA VAL A 40 -4.63 1.63 -7.44
C VAL A 40 -5.34 1.67 -8.79
N VAL A 41 -4.56 1.64 -9.86
CA VAL A 41 -5.04 1.72 -11.24
C VAL A 41 -5.28 0.32 -11.80
N LYS A 42 -5.98 0.21 -12.94
CA LYS A 42 -6.37 -1.10 -13.51
C LYS A 42 -5.20 -2.04 -13.80
N ASN A 43 -4.01 -1.51 -14.08
CA ASN A 43 -2.80 -2.27 -14.35
C ASN A 43 -1.94 -2.53 -13.10
N THR A 44 -2.37 -2.11 -11.91
CA THR A 44 -1.67 -2.43 -10.66
C THR A 44 -1.76 -3.93 -10.42
N GLN A 45 -0.59 -4.58 -10.28
CA GLN A 45 -0.55 -5.98 -9.86
C GLN A 45 -0.80 -6.06 -8.36
N ILE A 46 -1.74 -6.89 -7.93
CA ILE A 46 -1.99 -7.15 -6.51
C ILE A 46 -1.82 -8.64 -6.28
N LYS A 47 -0.96 -9.02 -5.36
CA LYS A 47 -0.63 -10.42 -5.10
C LYS A 47 -0.25 -10.68 -3.64
N ASP A 48 -0.25 -11.94 -3.23
CA ASP A 48 0.38 -12.36 -1.97
C ASP A 48 1.87 -12.69 -2.17
N MET A 49 2.54 -13.10 -1.08
CA MET A 49 3.94 -13.53 -1.12
C MET A 49 4.19 -14.80 -1.95
N HIS A 50 3.14 -15.57 -2.26
CA HIS A 50 3.19 -16.77 -3.08
C HIS A 50 2.86 -16.49 -4.55
N SER A 51 2.79 -15.20 -4.94
CA SER A 51 2.42 -14.75 -6.28
C SER A 51 0.99 -15.09 -6.72
N ASN A 52 0.11 -15.46 -5.79
CA ASN A 52 -1.30 -15.59 -6.11
C ASN A 52 -1.88 -14.20 -6.35
N THR A 53 -2.54 -14.01 -7.48
CA THR A 53 -3.22 -12.75 -7.79
C THR A 53 -4.36 -12.53 -6.80
N LEU A 54 -4.42 -11.31 -6.27
CA LEU A 54 -5.45 -10.84 -5.35
C LEU A 54 -6.19 -9.66 -5.95
N TYR A 55 -7.29 -9.30 -5.30
CA TYR A 55 -8.04 -8.09 -5.59
C TYR A 55 -7.84 -7.06 -4.49
N LEU A 56 -8.00 -5.78 -4.80
CA LEU A 56 -7.94 -4.70 -3.79
C LEU A 56 -8.92 -4.94 -2.64
N THR A 57 -10.07 -5.54 -2.92
CA THR A 57 -11.10 -5.93 -1.94
C THR A 57 -10.60 -6.93 -0.89
N SER A 58 -9.54 -7.68 -1.19
CA SER A 58 -8.93 -8.67 -0.31
C SER A 58 -7.99 -8.05 0.72
N ILE A 59 -7.56 -6.81 0.51
CA ILE A 59 -6.74 -6.04 1.45
C ILE A 59 -7.67 -5.31 2.42
N LYS A 60 -7.38 -5.36 3.72
CA LYS A 60 -8.14 -4.61 4.72
C LYS A 60 -7.22 -3.78 5.62
N PRO A 61 -7.80 -2.87 6.41
CA PRO A 61 -7.06 -2.22 7.49
C PRO A 61 -6.35 -3.22 8.39
N LYS A 62 -5.15 -2.85 8.85
CA LYS A 62 -4.18 -3.63 9.64
C LYS A 62 -3.38 -4.67 8.87
N ASP A 63 -3.72 -4.97 7.61
CA ASP A 63 -2.84 -5.82 6.80
C ASP A 63 -1.48 -5.18 6.59
N ARG A 64 -0.47 -6.03 6.39
CA ARG A 64 0.86 -5.56 6.00
C ARG A 64 1.07 -5.79 4.53
N VAL A 65 1.51 -4.73 3.85
CA VAL A 65 1.75 -4.72 2.41
C VAL A 65 3.11 -4.14 2.07
N THR A 66 3.63 -4.51 0.91
CA THR A 66 4.71 -3.83 0.21
C THR A 66 4.13 -3.22 -1.04
N VAL A 67 4.41 -1.94 -1.29
CA VAL A 67 3.86 -1.18 -2.41
C VAL A 67 5.01 -0.64 -3.26
N ASP A 68 5.02 -1.02 -4.53
CA ASP A 68 5.79 -0.36 -5.58
C ASP A 68 4.93 0.74 -6.19
N PHE A 69 5.51 1.92 -6.37
CA PHE A 69 4.77 3.07 -6.87
C PHE A 69 5.64 4.02 -7.70
N VAL A 70 4.96 4.91 -8.41
CA VAL A 70 5.54 6.05 -9.08
C VAL A 70 4.85 7.31 -8.57
N LYS A 71 5.63 8.34 -8.26
CA LYS A 71 5.10 9.66 -7.96
C LYS A 71 4.90 10.44 -9.26
N GLU A 72 3.68 10.86 -9.54
CA GLU A 72 3.37 11.71 -10.69
C GLU A 72 3.73 13.17 -10.43
N LYS A 73 3.79 13.98 -11.50
CA LYS A 73 4.15 15.40 -11.44
C LYS A 73 3.19 16.23 -10.58
N ASP A 74 1.93 15.82 -10.50
CA ASP A 74 0.90 16.43 -9.66
C ASP A 74 0.97 16.00 -8.18
N GLY A 75 1.96 15.16 -7.84
CA GLY A 75 2.20 14.68 -6.49
C GLY A 75 1.42 13.43 -6.11
N ARG A 76 0.57 12.87 -6.98
CA ARG A 76 -0.13 11.60 -6.71
C ARG A 76 0.85 10.43 -6.72
N PHE A 77 0.58 9.45 -5.86
CA PHE A 77 1.32 8.19 -5.82
C PHE A 77 0.49 7.12 -6.52
N ILE A 78 0.97 6.60 -7.64
CA ILE A 78 0.29 5.55 -8.42
C ILE A 78 0.95 4.22 -8.10
N ALA A 79 0.20 3.28 -7.56
CA ALA A 79 0.70 1.93 -7.26
C ALA A 79 0.88 1.14 -8.57
N SER A 80 2.06 0.54 -8.76
CA SER A 80 2.31 -0.39 -9.86
C SER A 80 2.21 -1.84 -9.42
N ASN A 81 2.60 -2.14 -8.17
CA ASN A 81 2.52 -3.48 -7.60
C ASN A 81 2.27 -3.41 -6.08
N VAL A 82 1.37 -4.24 -5.58
CA VAL A 82 1.01 -4.35 -4.16
C VAL A 82 1.15 -5.82 -3.75
N VAL A 83 2.09 -6.10 -2.86
CA VAL A 83 2.33 -7.44 -2.32
C VAL A 83 1.83 -7.48 -0.89
N MET A 84 0.82 -8.30 -0.62
CA MET A 84 0.33 -8.55 0.74
C MET A 84 1.28 -9.50 1.47
N VAL A 85 1.88 -9.01 2.55
CA VAL A 85 2.91 -9.67 3.36
C VAL A 85 2.27 -10.47 4.50
N ALA A 86 1.28 -9.91 5.18
CA ALA A 86 0.60 -10.59 6.29
C ALA A 86 -0.85 -10.15 6.39
N LYS A 87 -1.74 -11.13 6.55
CA LYS A 87 -3.13 -10.92 6.97
C LYS A 87 -3.18 -10.88 8.49
N LEU A 88 -3.49 -9.73 9.08
CA LEU A 88 -3.52 -9.60 10.56
C LEU A 88 -4.94 -9.62 11.14
N HIS A 89 -5.95 -9.62 10.29
CA HIS A 89 -7.31 -10.02 10.63
C HIS A 89 -7.46 -11.55 10.56
N GLY A 90 -7.66 -12.19 11.70
CA GLY A 90 -7.95 -13.63 11.75
C GLY A 90 -7.44 -14.42 12.94
N ARG A 91 -6.79 -13.82 13.95
CA ARG A 91 -6.58 -14.50 15.24
C ARG A 91 -7.64 -14.01 16.25
N ARG A 92 -8.78 -14.69 16.23
CA ARG A 92 -9.65 -14.81 17.41
C ARG A 92 -9.54 -16.23 17.90
#